data_AF-A0A954VP60-F1
#
_entry.id   AF-A0A954VP60-F1
#
_cell.length_a   1.000
_cell.length_b   1.000
_cell.length_c   1.000
_cell.angle_alpha   90.00
_cell.angle_beta   90.00
_cell.angle_gamma   90.00
#
_symmetry.space_group_name_H-M   'P 1'
#
loop_
_entity.id
_entity.type
_entity.pdbx_description
1 polymer ?
#
loop_
_entity_poly.entity_id
_entity_poly.type
_entity_poly.pdbx_seq_one_letter_code
_entity_poly.pdbx_strand_id
1 'polypeptide(L)' 'MKLPKRQNYSALVEMRLILGASVLPFAQLGPSFGILRESINVAPTDAKIEVVIDRRVSSVYNVFLYEGISSKRFEFF' A
#
# COMPACT_ATOMS: atom_id res chain seq x y z
N MET A 1 -21.75 2.72 -36.91
CA MET A 1 -21.47 1.93 -35.69
C MET A 1 -20.92 2.90 -34.64
N LYS A 2 -21.70 3.27 -33.62
CA LYS A 2 -21.26 4.20 -32.56
C LYS A 2 -20.48 3.40 -31.52
N LEU A 3 -19.20 3.69 -31.34
CA LEU A 3 -18.39 3.14 -30.25
C LEU A 3 -19.04 3.50 -28.90
N PRO A 4 -19.15 2.58 -27.93
CA PRO A 4 -19.68 2.90 -26.62
C PRO A 4 -18.81 3.97 -25.98
N LYS A 5 -19.43 5.05 -25.47
CA LYS A 5 -18.74 6.04 -24.64
C LYS A 5 -18.10 5.29 -23.46
N ARG A 6 -16.76 5.24 -23.41
CA ARG A 6 -16.04 4.83 -22.21
C ARG A 6 -16.52 5.72 -21.07
N GLN A 7 -17.33 5.19 -20.17
CA GLN A 7 -17.54 5.79 -18.87
C GLN A 7 -16.22 5.63 -18.12
N ASN A 8 -15.58 6.76 -17.81
CA ASN A 8 -14.30 6.79 -17.10
C ASN A 8 -14.53 6.36 -15.64
N TYR A 9 -14.59 5.06 -15.38
CA TYR A 9 -14.54 4.50 -14.02
C TYR A 9 -13.10 4.54 -13.48
N SER A 10 -12.46 5.70 -13.52
CA SER A 10 -11.14 5.90 -12.91
C SER A 10 -11.34 6.34 -11.46
N ALA A 11 -10.99 5.47 -10.52
CA ALA A 11 -10.89 5.83 -9.10
C ALA A 11 -9.44 6.17 -8.76
N LEU A 12 -9.23 7.14 -7.88
CA LEU A 12 -7.91 7.39 -7.32
C LEU A 12 -7.66 6.33 -6.25
N VAL A 13 -6.71 5.43 -6.51
CA VAL A 13 -6.32 4.38 -5.55
C VAL A 13 -4.91 4.66 -5.06
N GLU A 14 -4.76 4.78 -3.75
CA GLU A 14 -3.48 4.94 -3.08
C GLU A 14 -3.34 3.87 -1.99
N MET A 15 -2.12 3.35 -1.79
CA MET A 15 -1.82 2.50 -0.65
C MET A 15 -0.80 3.19 0.24
N ARG A 16 -0.99 3.04 1.56
CA ARG A 16 -0.16 3.71 2.56
C ARG A 16 0.21 2.72 3.64
N LEU A 17 1.47 2.74 4.07
CA LEU A 17 1.92 2.07 5.28
C LEU A 17 1.84 3.07 6.44
N ILE A 18 1.06 2.73 7.46
CA ILE A 18 0.93 3.48 8.70
C ILE A 18 1.79 2.79 9.75
N LEU A 19 2.80 3.51 10.23
CA LEU A 19 3.73 3.04 11.25
C LEU A 19 3.85 4.09 12.36
N GLY A 20 3.18 3.85 13.50
CA GLY A 20 3.05 4.86 14.54
C GLY A 20 2.37 6.13 14.00
N ALA A 21 3.06 7.26 14.04
CA ALA A 21 2.60 8.52 13.46
C ALA A 21 3.02 8.74 11.99
N SER A 22 3.85 7.85 11.44
CA SER A 22 4.39 7.97 10.08
C SER A 22 3.44 7.37 9.05
N VAL A 23 3.27 8.09 7.95
CA VAL A 23 2.53 7.64 6.76
C VAL A 23 3.51 7.53 5.60
N LEU A 24 3.75 6.31 5.14
CA LEU A 24 4.75 6.02 4.12
C LEU A 24 4.07 5.58 2.82
N PRO A 25 4.52 6.08 1.65
CA PRO A 25 4.01 5.62 0.37
C PRO A 25 4.29 4.13 0.16
N PHE A 26 3.22 3.36 -0.05
CA PHE A 26 3.30 1.93 -0.30
C PHE A 26 2.73 1.64 -1.70
N ALA A 27 3.41 0.79 -2.46
CA ALA A 27 2.95 0.38 -3.78
C ALA A 27 2.84 -1.13 -3.84
N GLN A 28 1.72 -1.62 -4.37
CA GLN A 28 1.57 -3.03 -4.70
C GLN A 28 2.20 -3.30 -6.08
N LEU A 29 3.11 -4.27 -6.14
CA LEU A 29 3.74 -4.72 -7.39
C LEU A 29 3.06 -5.96 -7.96
N GLY A 30 2.30 -6.68 -7.14
CA GLY A 30 1.55 -7.87 -7.53
C GLY A 30 0.71 -8.44 -6.39
N PRO A 31 -0.01 -9.54 -6.61
CA PRO A 31 -0.74 -10.24 -5.55
C PRO A 31 0.21 -10.62 -4.42
N SER A 32 -0.06 -10.16 -3.20
CA SER A 32 0.81 -10.40 -2.02
C SER A 32 2.21 -9.78 -2.07
N PHE A 33 2.50 -8.89 -3.03
CA PHE A 33 3.79 -8.22 -3.17
C PHE A 33 3.64 -6.70 -3.08
N GLY A 34 4.37 -6.08 -2.15
CA GLY A 34 4.44 -4.63 -2.05
C GLY A 34 5.83 -4.11 -1.74
N ILE A 35 6.02 -2.83 -2.01
CA ILE A 35 7.29 -2.13 -1.80
C ILE A 35 7.01 -0.75 -1.21
N LEU A 36 7.90 -0.32 -0.31
CA LEU A 36 7.98 1.08 0.10
C LEU A 36 8.84 1.84 -0.90
N ARG A 37 8.40 3.05 -1.27
CA ARG A 37 9.21 3.92 -2.13
C ARG A 37 10.55 4.28 -1.48
N GLU A 38 10.57 4.39 -0.16
CA GLU A 38 11.74 4.74 0.65
C GLU A 38 11.99 3.64 1.67
N SER A 39 13.26 3.23 1.83
CA SER A 39 13.66 2.26 2.84
C SER A 39 13.58 2.87 4.24
N ILE A 40 13.13 2.09 5.21
CA ILE A 40 13.08 2.52 6.61
C ILE A 40 13.79 1.49 7.48
N ASN A 41 14.63 1.96 8.40
CA ASN A 41 15.21 1.08 9.41
C ASN A 41 14.34 1.13 10.67
N VAL A 42 13.65 0.02 10.94
CA VAL A 42 12.73 -0.11 12.06
C VAL A 42 13.00 -1.44 12.75
N ALA A 43 12.92 -1.44 14.08
CA ALA A 43 12.87 -2.67 14.85
C ALA A 43 11.58 -3.44 14.52
N PRO A 44 11.52 -4.77 14.78
CA PRO A 44 10.32 -5.54 14.57
C PRO A 44 9.10 -4.89 15.26
N THR A 45 8.04 -4.60 14.50
CA THR A 45 6.92 -3.79 15.00
C THR A 45 5.64 -4.05 14.21
N ASP A 46 4.49 -3.80 14.85
CA ASP A 46 3.21 -3.80 14.17
C ASP A 46 3.03 -2.53 13.32
N ALA A 47 2.36 -2.68 12.19
CA ALA A 47 1.97 -1.60 11.28
C ALA A 47 0.65 -1.90 10.59
N LYS A 48 0.16 -0.94 9.81
CA LYS A 48 -1.07 -1.09 9.02
C LYS A 48 -0.84 -0.69 7.57
N ILE A 49 -1.42 -1.45 6.65
CA ILE A 49 -1.55 -1.03 5.25
C ILE A 49 -2.98 -0.54 5.05
N GLU A 50 -3.13 0.71 4.62
CA GLU A 50 -4.40 1.30 4.24
C GLU A 50 -4.53 1.34 2.72
N VAL A 51 -5.70 0.91 2.22
CA VAL A 51 -6.11 1.14 0.82
C VAL A 51 -7.06 2.32 0.82
N VAL A 52 -6.68 3.38 0.13
CA VAL A 52 -7.44 4.63 0.03
C VAL A 52 -8.03 4.73 -1.36
N ILE A 53 -9.35 4.83 -1.46
CA ILE A 53 -10.07 5.04 -2.71
C ILE A 53 -10.79 6.38 -2.63
N ASP A 54 -10.53 7.26 -3.60
CA ASP A 54 -11.12 8.60 -3.67
C ASP A 54 -10.98 9.38 -2.34
N ARG A 55 -9.78 9.30 -1.75
CA ARG A 55 -9.38 9.95 -0.48
C ARG A 55 -10.08 9.41 0.77
N ARG A 56 -10.74 8.26 0.70
CA ARG A 56 -11.33 7.56 1.85
C ARG A 56 -10.65 6.23 2.08
N VAL A 57 -10.36 5.91 3.34
CA VAL A 57 -9.84 4.58 3.72
C VAL A 57 -10.94 3.56 3.43
N SER A 58 -10.70 2.69 2.45
CA SER A 58 -11.60 1.62 2.04
C SER A 58 -11.33 0.33 2.81
N SER A 59 -10.05 0.02 3.04
CA SER A 59 -9.62 -1.21 3.72
C SER A 59 -8.37 -0.96 4.55
N VAL A 60 -8.22 -1.72 5.64
CA VAL A 60 -7.06 -1.68 6.53
C VAL A 60 -6.60 -3.12 6.80
N TYR A 61 -5.31 -3.36 6.65
CA TYR A 61 -4.66 -4.64 6.90
C TYR A 61 -3.59 -4.46 7.98
N ASN A 62 -3.66 -5.24 9.06
CA ASN A 62 -2.57 -5.25 10.04
C ASN A 62 -1.43 -6.12 9.50
N VAL A 63 -0.21 -5.62 9.61
CA VAL A 63 0.99 -6.33 9.15
C VAL A 63 2.08 -6.23 10.21
N PHE A 64 2.88 -7.28 10.33
CA PHE A 64 4.08 -7.26 11.15
C PHE A 64 5.28 -6.93 10.29
N LEU A 65 6.02 -5.90 10.68
CA LEU A 65 7.25 -5.45 10.02
C LEU A 65 8.42 -6.10 10.73
N TYR A 66 9.24 -6.88 10.02
CA TYR A 66 10.49 -7.43 10.58
C TYR A 66 11.62 -6.38 10.53
N GLU A 67 12.69 -6.63 11.27
CA GLU A 67 13.83 -5.72 11.37
C GLU A 67 14.42 -5.37 10.01
N GLY A 68 14.71 -4.08 9.78
CA GLY A 68 15.45 -3.63 8.61
C GLY A 68 14.68 -3.73 7.30
N ILE A 69 13.51 -3.07 7.21
CA ILE A 69 12.74 -2.93 5.97
C ILE A 69 13.55 -2.16 4.91
N SER A 70 14.37 -2.94 4.23
CA SER A 70 15.10 -2.56 3.03
C SER A 70 14.09 -2.34 1.90
N SER A 71 14.49 -1.57 0.88
CA SER A 71 13.80 -1.45 -0.41
C SER A 71 13.67 -2.78 -1.19
N LYS A 72 13.81 -3.94 -0.51
CA LYS A 72 13.75 -5.28 -1.06
C LYS A 72 12.52 -6.02 -0.54
N ARG A 73 11.62 -6.27 -1.49
CA ARG A 73 10.61 -7.34 -1.63
C ARG A 73 10.14 -8.03 -0.33
N PHE A 74 8.87 -7.84 -0.01
CA PHE A 74 8.15 -8.58 1.03
C PHE A 74 7.10 -9.51 0.42
N GLU A 75 6.96 -10.71 0.99
CA GLU A 75 5.89 -11.67 0.71
C GLU A 75 4.97 -11.73 1.94
N PHE A 76 3.66 -11.56 1.73
CA PHE A 76 2.65 -11.76 2.76
C PHE A 76 2.02 -13.16 2.60
N PHE A 77 1.93 -13.92 3.70
CA PHE A 77 1.28 -15.24 3.78
C PHE A 77 -0.17 -15.13 4.22
#